data_AF-A0A523UBM5-F1
#
_entry.id   AF-A0A523UBM5-F1
#
_cell.length_a   1.000
_cell.length_b   1.000
_cell.length_c   1.000
_cell.angle_alpha   90.00
_cell.angle_beta   90.00
_cell.angle_gamma   90.00
#
_symmetry.space_group_name_H-M   'P 1'
#
loop_
_entity.id
_entity.type
_entity.pdbx_description
1 polymer ?
#
loop_
_entity_poly.entity_id
_entity_poly.type
_entity_poly.pdbx_seq_one_letter_code
_entity_poly.pdbx_strand_id
1 'polypeptide(L)'
;EGITLRAPKDPPVEPYRSEHIDRMLAVLDRDWKVAATPRQRMLAARDRAILFLFLESGLRLGELAGLRVGDIDLERQRAVVRDGKMGKGRVTGFDLQTRKALCGSRKSGDHYPSTGSNKSYVASRRTRGSSM
;
A
#
# COMPACT_ATOMS: atom_id res chain seq x y z
N GLU A 1 -24.81 44.06 -0.09
CA GLU A 1 -24.05 42.95 -0.69
C GLU A 1 -22.95 42.52 0.29
N GLY A 2 -23.13 41.42 1.01
CA GLY A 2 -22.19 40.95 2.06
C GLY A 2 -21.09 40.07 1.50
N ILE A 3 -19.85 40.26 1.96
CA ILE A 3 -18.70 39.45 1.53
C ILE A 3 -18.87 38.03 2.08
N THR A 4 -19.01 37.04 1.20
CA THR A 4 -19.06 35.62 1.59
C THR A 4 -17.65 35.08 1.62
N LEU A 5 -17.07 34.88 2.80
CA LEU A 5 -15.77 34.24 2.95
C LEU A 5 -15.91 32.74 2.62
N ARG A 6 -15.04 32.22 1.76
CA ARG A 6 -14.96 30.79 1.48
C ARG A 6 -14.54 30.08 2.77
N ALA A 7 -15.23 28.99 3.10
CA ALA A 7 -14.90 28.17 4.26
C ALA A 7 -13.40 27.78 4.25
N PRO A 8 -12.75 27.74 5.42
CA PRO A 8 -11.36 27.33 5.51
C PRO A 8 -11.17 25.93 4.92
N LYS A 9 -10.01 25.71 4.32
CA LYS A 9 -9.64 24.42 3.75
C LYS A 9 -9.59 23.39 4.87
N ASP A 10 -10.07 22.16 4.59
CA ASP A 10 -10.03 21.07 5.56
C ASP A 10 -8.64 20.90 6.17
N PRO A 11 -8.55 20.53 7.47
CA PRO A 11 -7.27 20.32 8.11
C PRO A 11 -6.46 19.25 7.37
N PRO A 12 -5.11 19.33 7.41
CA PRO A 12 -4.26 18.31 6.84
C PRO A 12 -4.62 16.92 7.39
N VAL A 13 -4.66 15.90 6.53
CA VAL A 13 -4.87 14.52 6.97
C VAL A 13 -3.69 14.11 7.84
N GLU A 14 -3.95 13.79 9.11
CA GLU A 14 -2.93 13.28 10.02
C GLU A 14 -2.43 11.89 9.57
N PRO A 15 -1.12 11.67 9.52
CA PRO A 15 -0.57 10.35 9.23
C PRO A 15 -1.01 9.29 10.26
N TYR A 16 -1.10 8.03 9.83
CA TYR A 16 -1.33 6.93 10.75
C TYR A 16 -0.15 6.78 11.72
N ARG A 17 -0.46 6.68 13.01
CA ARG A 17 0.51 6.34 14.06
C ARG A 17 0.73 4.83 14.10
N SER A 18 1.83 4.40 14.71
CA SER A 18 2.17 2.99 14.94
C SER A 18 1.00 2.22 15.54
N GLU A 19 0.32 2.81 16.54
CA GLU A 19 -0.78 2.14 17.24
C GLU A 19 -2.00 1.91 16.33
N HIS A 20 -2.22 2.77 15.33
CA HIS A 20 -3.29 2.59 14.35
C HIS A 20 -2.97 1.39 13.44
N ILE A 21 -1.72 1.29 12.99
CA ILE A 21 -1.25 0.18 12.15
C ILE A 21 -1.36 -1.14 12.93
N ASP A 22 -0.91 -1.17 14.18
CA ASP A 22 -0.99 -2.36 15.03
C ASP A 22 -2.43 -2.83 15.24
N ARG A 23 -3.37 -1.90 15.45
CA ARG A 23 -4.80 -2.23 15.55
C ARG A 23 -5.36 -2.80 14.26
N MET A 24 -5.01 -2.24 13.10
CA MET A 24 -5.43 -2.79 11.80
C MET A 24 -4.90 -4.21 11.60
N LEU A 25 -3.63 -4.45 11.95
CA LEU A 25 -3.00 -5.77 11.87
C LEU A 25 -3.65 -6.78 12.83
N ALA A 26 -4.04 -6.34 14.04
CA ALA A 26 -4.72 -7.19 15.00
C ALA A 26 -6.08 -7.68 14.48
N VAL A 27 -6.82 -6.84 13.75
CA VAL A 27 -8.08 -7.24 13.10
C VAL A 27 -7.83 -8.32 12.04
N LEU A 28 -6.86 -8.10 11.15
CA LEU A 28 -6.51 -9.08 10.11
C LEU A 28 -6.01 -10.41 10.72
N ASP A 29 -5.29 -10.33 11.84
CA ASP A 29 -4.83 -11.51 12.56
C ASP A 29 -5.99 -12.30 13.16
N ARG A 30 -7.02 -11.61 13.65
CA ARG A 30 -8.25 -12.23 14.13
C ARG A 30 -8.99 -12.90 12.97
N ASP A 31 -9.16 -12.21 11.85
CA ASP A 31 -9.89 -12.73 10.67
C ASP A 31 -9.27 -14.03 10.15
N TRP A 32 -7.93 -14.13 10.14
CA TRP A 32 -7.26 -15.38 9.81
C TRP A 32 -7.52 -16.49 10.84
N LYS A 33 -7.46 -16.17 12.14
CA LYS A 33 -7.63 -17.17 13.21
C LYS A 33 -9.04 -17.77 13.22
N VAL A 34 -10.06 -16.96 12.93
CA VAL A 34 -11.47 -17.40 12.90
C VAL A 34 -11.88 -18.01 11.56
N ALA A 35 -11.02 -17.95 10.53
CA ALA A 35 -11.31 -18.49 9.21
C ALA A 35 -11.43 -20.03 9.22
N ALA A 36 -12.67 -20.50 9.14
CA ALA A 36 -13.01 -21.93 9.15
C ALA A 36 -12.94 -22.56 7.75
N THR A 37 -13.25 -21.80 6.71
CA THR A 37 -13.31 -22.30 5.33
C THR A 37 -12.06 -21.91 4.52
N PRO A 38 -11.69 -22.67 3.47
CA PRO A 38 -10.61 -22.30 2.56
C PRO A 38 -10.82 -20.92 1.94
N ARG A 39 -12.07 -20.59 1.59
CA ARG A 39 -12.44 -19.28 1.05
C ARG A 39 -12.17 -18.14 2.04
N GLN A 40 -12.53 -18.32 3.31
CA GLN A 40 -12.25 -17.31 4.35
C GLN A 40 -10.75 -17.12 4.57
N ARG A 41 -9.96 -18.21 4.56
CA ARG A 41 -8.49 -18.11 4.66
C ARG A 41 -7.88 -17.35 3.49
N MET A 42 -8.36 -17.60 2.26
CA MET A 42 -7.94 -16.87 1.08
C MET A 42 -8.26 -15.38 1.18
N LEU A 43 -9.46 -15.02 1.65
CA LEU A 43 -9.85 -13.62 1.85
C LEU A 43 -8.99 -12.93 2.92
N ALA A 44 -8.76 -13.59 4.07
CA ALA A 44 -7.91 -13.06 5.12
C ALA A 44 -6.45 -12.85 4.65
N ALA A 45 -5.92 -13.77 3.84
CA ALA A 45 -4.60 -13.60 3.22
C ALA A 45 -4.57 -12.42 2.24
N ARG A 46 -5.61 -12.29 1.40
CA ARG A 46 -5.76 -11.17 0.46
C ARG A 46 -5.79 -9.83 1.18
N ASP A 47 -6.63 -9.69 2.20
CA ASP A 47 -6.83 -8.42 2.90
C ASP A 47 -5.54 -7.99 3.63
N ARG A 48 -4.78 -8.96 4.15
CA ARG A 48 -3.42 -8.71 4.66
C ARG A 48 -2.47 -8.22 3.58
N ALA A 49 -2.44 -8.88 2.42
CA ALA A 49 -1.57 -8.49 1.32
C ALA A 49 -1.87 -7.08 0.81
N ILE A 50 -3.16 -6.73 0.71
CA ILE A 50 -3.62 -5.40 0.31
C ILE A 50 -3.12 -4.35 1.30
N LEU A 51 -3.29 -4.57 2.61
CA LEU A 51 -2.87 -3.60 3.62
C LEU A 51 -1.34 -3.40 3.64
N PHE A 52 -0.57 -4.50 3.59
CA PHE A 52 0.90 -4.44 3.54
C PHE A 52 1.39 -3.69 2.31
N LEU A 53 0.79 -3.95 1.15
CA LEU A 53 1.12 -3.24 -0.07
C LEU A 53 0.77 -1.76 0.07
N PHE A 54 -0.41 -1.43 0.58
CA PHE A 54 -0.85 -0.04 0.73
C PHE A 54 0.05 0.79 1.66
N LEU A 55 0.46 0.22 2.80
CA LEU A 55 1.32 0.88 3.78
C LEU A 55 2.74 1.14 3.22
N GLU A 56 3.33 0.18 2.51
CA GLU A 56 4.71 0.29 1.99
C GLU A 56 4.83 1.12 0.71
N SER A 57 3.90 0.91 -0.22
CA SER A 57 4.08 1.37 -1.61
C SER A 57 3.69 2.83 -1.83
N GLY A 58 3.03 3.47 -0.86
CA GLY A 58 2.53 4.84 -0.98
C GLY A 58 1.53 5.02 -2.13
N LEU A 59 0.83 3.97 -2.51
CA LEU A 59 -0.23 4.02 -3.52
C LEU A 59 -1.42 4.81 -3.00
N ARG A 60 -2.11 5.52 -3.90
CA ARG A 60 -3.42 6.07 -3.57
C ARG A 60 -4.46 4.96 -3.60
N LEU A 61 -5.54 5.12 -2.83
CA LEU A 61 -6.61 4.12 -2.78
C LEU A 61 -7.15 3.75 -4.18
N GLY A 62 -7.36 4.74 -5.05
CA GLY A 62 -7.82 4.49 -6.42
C GLY A 62 -6.80 3.75 -7.30
N GLU A 63 -5.50 3.98 -7.08
CA GLU A 63 -4.44 3.28 -7.81
C GLU A 63 -4.30 1.84 -7.33
N LEU A 64 -4.43 1.61 -6.01
CA LEU A 64 -4.45 0.28 -5.41
C LEU A 64 -5.67 -0.53 -5.89
N ALA A 65 -6.85 0.09 -5.93
CA ALA A 65 -8.08 -0.56 -6.39
C ALA A 65 -8.04 -0.93 -7.89
N GLY A 66 -7.30 -0.17 -8.70
CA GLY A 66 -7.10 -0.44 -10.12
C GLY A 66 -5.92 -1.36 -10.44
N LEU A 67 -5.15 -1.78 -9.44
CA LEU A 67 -3.93 -2.57 -9.63
C LEU A 67 -4.25 -3.97 -10.14
N ARG A 68 -3.57 -4.41 -11.20
CA ARG A 68 -3.73 -5.76 -11.76
C ARG A 68 -2.60 -6.68 -11.27
N VAL A 69 -2.86 -7.98 -11.27
CA VAL A 69 -1.84 -8.99 -10.89
C VAL A 69 -0.58 -8.86 -11.76
N GLY A 70 -0.74 -8.62 -13.06
CA GLY A 70 0.39 -8.42 -13.99
C GLY A 70 1.18 -7.12 -13.78
N ASP A 71 0.71 -6.22 -12.91
CA ASP A 71 1.42 -5.00 -12.55
C ASP A 71 2.35 -5.20 -11.33
N ILE A 72 2.32 -6.38 -10.71
CA ILE A 72 3.13 -6.74 -9.54
C ILE A 72 4.27 -7.67 -9.98
N ASP A 73 5.49 -7.19 -9.87
CA ASP A 73 6.71 -7.97 -10.05
C ASP A 73 7.21 -8.42 -8.67
N LEU A 74 6.91 -9.68 -8.33
CA LEU A 74 7.30 -10.27 -7.04
C LEU A 74 8.80 -10.54 -6.95
N GLU A 75 9.49 -10.77 -8.08
CA GLU A 75 10.93 -11.04 -8.09
C GLU A 75 11.72 -9.77 -7.79
N ARG A 76 11.33 -8.66 -8.41
CA ARG A 76 11.96 -7.35 -8.22
C ARG A 76 11.35 -6.53 -7.10
N GLN A 77 10.31 -7.04 -6.45
CA GLN A 77 9.53 -6.38 -5.39
C GLN A 77 9.01 -5.00 -5.81
N ARG A 78 8.36 -4.94 -6.97
CA ARG A 78 7.88 -3.70 -7.60
C ARG A 78 6.41 -3.80 -7.99
N ALA A 79 5.70 -2.68 -7.87
CA ALA A 79 4.36 -2.51 -8.40
C ALA A 79 4.35 -1.35 -9.41
N VAL A 80 3.70 -1.58 -10.55
CA VAL A 80 3.58 -0.62 -11.65
C VAL A 80 2.21 0.06 -11.56
N VAL A 81 2.20 1.36 -11.32
CA VAL A 81 0.99 2.18 -11.43
C VAL A 81 0.87 2.64 -12.86
N ARG A 82 -0.18 2.24 -13.57
CA ARG A 82 -0.43 2.67 -14.95
C ARG A 82 -1.13 4.03 -15.00
N ASP A 83 -2.22 4.15 -14.22
CA ASP A 83 -3.09 5.33 -14.24
C ASP A 83 -2.73 6.33 -13.12
N GLY A 84 -1.50 6.83 -13.19
CA GLY A 84 -1.05 7.91 -12.30
C GLY A 84 -1.68 9.26 -12.66
N LYS A 85 -1.64 10.21 -11.72
CA LYS A 85 -2.09 11.60 -11.97
C LYS A 85 -1.42 12.15 -13.24
N MET A 86 -2.22 12.72 -14.15
CA MET A 86 -1.80 13.21 -15.48
C MET A 86 -1.34 12.13 -16.48
N GLY A 87 -1.78 10.88 -16.31
CA GLY A 87 -1.47 9.80 -17.27
C GLY A 87 -0.02 9.32 -17.24
N LYS A 88 0.76 9.70 -16.21
CA LYS A 88 2.15 9.25 -16.04
C LYS A 88 2.18 8.10 -15.06
N GLY A 89 2.45 6.91 -15.58
CA GLY A 89 2.71 5.74 -14.75
C GLY A 89 3.98 5.89 -13.92
N ARG A 90 4.03 5.20 -12.78
CA ARG A 90 5.21 5.15 -11.91
C ARG A 90 5.45 3.74 -11.42
N VAL A 91 6.69 3.46 -11.01
CA VAL A 91 7.04 2.21 -10.33
C VAL A 91 7.31 2.53 -8.87
N THR A 92 6.66 1.79 -7.99
CA THR A 92 6.92 1.79 -6.55
C THR A 92 7.41 0.40 -6.15
N GLY A 93 8.09 0.28 -5.02
CA GLY A 93 8.48 -1.01 -4.50
C GLY A 93 7.98 -1.26 -3.11
N PHE A 94 8.21 -2.48 -2.64
CA PHE A 94 7.70 -2.97 -1.36
C PHE A 94 8.69 -3.96 -0.73
N ASP A 95 8.60 -4.14 0.58
CA ASP A 95 9.52 -5.02 1.30
C ASP A 95 9.19 -6.52 1.16
N LEU A 96 10.11 -7.35 1.66
CA LEU A 96 10.02 -8.81 1.63
C LEU A 96 8.77 -9.33 2.34
N GLN A 97 8.32 -8.67 3.41
CA GLN A 97 7.11 -9.06 4.13
C GLN A 97 5.85 -8.90 3.26
N THR A 98 5.78 -7.80 2.51
CA THR A 98 4.70 -7.56 1.53
C THR A 98 4.74 -8.62 0.43
N ARG A 99 5.93 -8.98 -0.07
CA ARG A 99 6.08 -10.08 -1.05
C ARG A 99 5.52 -11.41 -0.52
N LYS A 100 5.83 -11.77 0.74
CA LYS A 100 5.31 -13.00 1.36
C LYS A 100 3.79 -12.96 1.49
N ALA A 101 3.24 -11.84 1.92
CA ALA A 101 1.80 -11.64 2.04
C ALA A 101 1.10 -11.77 0.67
N LEU A 102 1.67 -11.19 -0.38
CA LEU A 102 1.18 -11.33 -1.77
C LEU A 102 1.24 -12.77 -2.29
N CYS A 103 2.23 -13.56 -1.84
CA CYS A 103 2.34 -14.99 -2.14
C CYS A 103 1.36 -15.85 -1.31
N GLY A 104 0.58 -15.26 -0.40
CA GLY A 104 -0.30 -15.99 0.51
C GLY A 104 0.43 -16.80 1.59
N SER A 105 1.75 -16.62 1.72
CA SER A 105 2.55 -17.25 2.77
C SER A 105 2.39 -16.48 4.07
N ARG A 106 1.79 -17.11 5.09
CA ARG A 106 1.68 -16.56 6.44
C ARG A 106 2.38 -17.47 7.45
N LYS A 107 3.38 -16.94 8.16
CA LYS A 107 4.05 -17.58 9.29
C LYS A 107 3.72 -16.87 10.60
N SER A 108 3.69 -17.64 11.69
CA SER A 108 3.61 -17.10 13.05
C SER A 108 4.86 -16.25 13.32
N GLY A 109 4.75 -14.94 13.14
CA GLY A 109 5.88 -14.00 13.23
C GLY A 109 5.97 -12.98 12.10
N ASP A 110 5.12 -13.06 11.07
CA ASP A 110 5.05 -12.03 10.03
C ASP A 110 4.44 -10.74 10.59
N HIS A 111 5.27 -9.90 11.21
CA HIS A 111 4.91 -8.57 11.72
C HIS A 111 5.29 -7.50 10.70
N TYR A 112 4.44 -6.48 10.55
CA TYR A 112 4.83 -5.27 9.83
C TYR A 112 5.85 -4.52 10.69
N PRO A 113 7.07 -4.23 10.21
CA PRO A 113 8.05 -3.53 11.03
C PRO A 113 7.54 -2.10 11.32
N SER A 114 7.04 -1.88 12.53
CA SER A 114 6.58 -0.56 13.01
C SER A 114 7.71 0.46 13.12
N THR A 115 8.97 0.00 13.17
CA THR A 115 10.16 0.83 13.28
C THR A 115 10.58 1.42 11.94
N GLY A 116 10.02 2.59 11.60
CA GLY A 116 10.76 3.73 11.04
C GLY A 116 11.55 3.55 9.74
N SER A 117 11.32 2.49 8.97
CA SER A 117 11.86 2.35 7.63
C SER A 117 10.96 3.14 6.67
N ASN A 118 11.01 4.45 6.77
CA ASN A 118 10.70 5.33 5.65
C ASN A 118 11.79 5.09 4.58
N LYS A 119 11.86 3.86 4.04
CA LYS A 119 12.68 3.51 2.88
C LYS A 119 11.99 4.21 1.75
N SER A 120 12.42 5.44 1.58
CA SER A 120 12.17 6.32 0.48
C SER A 120 12.41 5.54 -0.81
N TYR A 121 11.36 4.88 -1.32
CA TYR A 121 11.26 4.48 -2.71
C TYR A 121 11.09 5.79 -3.49
N VAL A 122 12.18 6.56 -3.55
CA VAL A 122 12.34 7.65 -4.49
C VAL A 122 12.36 6.97 -5.84
N ALA A 123 11.20 6.91 -6.50
CA ALA A 123 11.11 6.54 -7.89
C ALA A 123 12.18 7.34 -8.63
N SER A 124 13.23 6.65 -9.09
CA SER A 124 14.32 7.29 -9.81
C SER A 124 13.70 8.01 -10.99
N ARG A 125 13.72 9.35 -10.93
CA ARG A 125 13.39 10.19 -12.08
C ARG A 125 14.42 9.83 -13.15
N ARG A 126 14.03 9.00 -14.12
CA ARG A 126 14.67 9.04 -15.43
C ARG A 126 14.37 10.41 -16.00
N THR A 127 15.27 11.35 -15.77
CA THR A 127 15.46 12.51 -16.63
C THR A 127 15.76 11.93 -18.01
N ARG A 128 14.75 11.91 -18.90
CA ARG A 128 15.04 11.85 -20.33
C ARG A 128 15.73 13.17 -20.65
N GLY A 129 17.04 13.12 -20.80
CA GLY A 129 17.79 14.16 -21.50
C GLY A 129 17.13 14.34 -22.85
N SER A 130 16.55 15.51 -23.07
CA SER A 130 16.17 15.97 -24.40
C SER A 130 17.43 16.57 -25.00
N SER A 131 18.17 15.75 -25.75
CA SER A 131 19.18 16.20 -26.68
C SER A 131 18.48 16.45 -28.01
N MET A 132 18.34 17.72 -28.37
CA MET A 132 18.51 18.31 -29.72
C MET A 132 18.07 19.77 -29.67
#